data_AF-A0A0F9IFZ2-F1
#
_entry.id   AF-A0A0F9IFZ2-F1
#
_cell.length_a   1.000
_cell.length_b   1.000
_cell.length_c   1.000
_cell.angle_alpha   90.00
_cell.angle_beta   90.00
_cell.angle_gamma   90.00
#
_symmetry.space_group_name_H-M   'P 1'
#
loop_
_entity.id
_entity.type
_entity.pdbx_description
1 polymer ?
#
loop_
_entity_poly.entity_id
_entity_poly.type
_entity_poly.pdbx_seq_one_letter_code
_entity_poly.pdbx_strand_id
1 'polypeptide(L)'
;MIPHLEYLRIARTLLINLLEKDIIKDELNESLSQLKIMLKSSTTIYIRYNEYGEYGYQTIHSHKKNDFSRFDNFDDRWEVETRPHHLHIRGKNEVVESGMNGNPKENIPLLVEYIKKFS
;
A
#
# COMPACT_ATOMS: atom_id res chain seq x y z
N MET A 1 -16.47 4.07 -15.41
CA MET A 1 -15.28 4.80 -14.92
C MET A 1 -14.94 4.22 -13.56
N ILE A 2 -13.72 3.71 -13.36
CA ILE A 2 -13.32 3.13 -12.08
C ILE A 2 -13.08 4.27 -11.08
N PRO A 3 -13.71 4.24 -9.88
CA PRO A 3 -13.65 5.33 -8.91
C PRO A 3 -12.33 5.33 -8.11
N HIS A 4 -11.19 5.34 -8.81
CA HIS A 4 -9.85 5.25 -8.25
C HIS A 4 -9.54 6.34 -7.22
N LEU A 5 -9.96 7.59 -7.47
CA LEU A 5 -9.83 8.68 -6.49
C LEU A 5 -10.71 8.47 -5.25
N GLU A 6 -11.89 7.88 -5.41
CA GLU A 6 -12.75 7.54 -4.27
C GLU A 6 -12.10 6.47 -3.41
N TYR A 7 -11.52 5.43 -4.03
CA TYR A 7 -10.80 4.38 -3.33
C TYR A 7 -9.60 4.93 -2.57
N LEU A 8 -8.89 5.90 -3.17
CA LEU A 8 -7.78 6.59 -2.53
C LEU A 8 -8.24 7.43 -1.33
N ARG A 9 -9.38 8.12 -1.42
CA ARG A 9 -9.98 8.87 -0.31
C ARG A 9 -10.46 7.94 0.81
N ILE A 10 -11.10 6.82 0.47
CA ILE A 10 -11.50 5.79 1.45
C ILE A 10 -10.26 5.22 2.16
N ALA A 11 -9.21 4.89 1.40
CA ALA A 11 -7.96 4.40 1.97
C ALA A 11 -7.35 5.40 2.96
N ARG A 12 -7.34 6.69 2.61
CA ARG A 12 -6.88 7.77 3.50
C ARG A 12 -7.67 7.80 4.80
N THR A 13 -9.00 7.83 4.72
CA THR A 13 -9.87 7.84 5.92
C THR A 13 -9.61 6.63 6.82
N LEU A 14 -9.51 5.43 6.24
CA LEU A 14 -9.25 4.22 7.00
C LEU A 14 -7.88 4.23 7.68
N LEU A 15 -6.83 4.68 6.98
CA LEU A 15 -5.49 4.78 7.56
C LEU A 15 -5.42 5.80 8.69
N ILE A 16 -6.02 6.97 8.50
CA ILE A 16 -6.08 8.00 9.54
C ILE A 16 -6.77 7.44 10.78
N ASN A 17 -7.91 6.75 10.62
CA ASN A 17 -8.63 6.18 11.75
C ASN A 17 -7.84 5.06 12.47
N LEU A 18 -7.12 4.22 11.73
CA LEU A 18 -6.42 3.05 12.29
C LEU A 18 -5.03 3.35 12.86
N LEU A 19 -4.39 4.44 12.39
CA LEU A 19 -3.02 4.84 12.74
C LEU A 19 -2.95 6.27 13.29
N GLU A 20 -4.07 6.87 13.70
CA GLU A 20 -4.18 8.29 14.11
C GLU A 20 -3.02 8.76 15.00
N LYS A 21 -2.71 7.96 16.03
CA LYS A 21 -1.68 8.29 17.04
C LYS A 21 -0.26 8.23 16.50
N ASP A 22 -0.05 7.54 15.39
CA ASP A 22 1.26 7.26 14.81
C ASP A 22 1.55 8.15 13.60
N ILE A 23 0.54 8.80 13.01
CA ILE A 23 0.71 9.66 11.84
C ILE A 23 1.33 11.01 12.24
N ILE A 24 2.39 11.40 11.52
CA ILE A 24 2.97 12.76 11.57
C ILE A 24 2.32 13.63 10.50
N LYS A 25 2.17 13.08 9.29
CA LYS A 25 1.71 13.81 8.12
C LYS A 25 1.10 12.87 7.10
N ASP A 26 0.07 13.35 6.42
CA ASP A 26 -0.49 12.72 5.23
C ASP A 26 -0.57 13.74 4.07
N GLU A 27 -0.37 13.25 2.85
CA GLU A 27 -0.39 14.03 1.61
C GLU A 27 -1.17 13.27 0.55
N LEU A 28 -2.33 13.80 0.15
CA LEU A 28 -3.14 13.27 -0.94
C LEU A 28 -2.86 14.09 -2.22
N ASN A 29 -2.37 13.43 -3.26
CA ASN A 29 -2.18 14.02 -4.57
C ASN A 29 -3.10 13.34 -5.59
N GLU A 30 -4.22 13.99 -5.91
CA GLU A 30 -5.23 13.46 -6.84
C GLU A 30 -4.71 13.44 -8.28
N SER A 31 -3.88 14.41 -8.69
CA SER A 31 -3.28 14.44 -10.03
C SER A 31 -2.36 13.24 -10.29
N LEU A 32 -1.69 12.74 -9.25
CA LEU A 32 -0.84 11.54 -9.31
C LEU A 32 -1.55 10.27 -8.85
N SER A 33 -2.83 10.38 -8.48
CA SER A 33 -3.63 9.33 -7.82
C SER A 33 -2.85 8.59 -6.73
N GLN A 34 -2.23 9.38 -5.85
CA GLN A 34 -1.30 8.89 -4.84
C GLN A 34 -1.59 9.49 -3.47
N LEU A 35 -1.54 8.66 -2.45
CA LEU A 35 -1.54 9.04 -1.04
C LEU A 35 -0.19 8.68 -0.44
N LYS A 36 0.39 9.61 0.33
CA LYS A 36 1.59 9.40 1.12
C LYS A 36 1.25 9.64 2.59
N ILE A 37 1.66 8.74 3.48
CA ILE A 37 1.53 8.88 4.92
C ILE A 37 2.90 8.66 5.57
N MET A 38 3.28 9.55 6.49
CA MET A 38 4.51 9.43 7.28
C MET A 38 4.15 9.17 8.73
N LEU A 39 4.73 8.12 9.31
CA LEU A 39 4.54 7.72 10.70
C LEU A 39 5.71 8.20 11.58
N LYS A 40 5.47 8.26 12.90
CA LYS A 40 6.48 8.58 13.94
C LYS A 40 7.68 7.65 13.95
N SER A 41 7.50 6.40 13.52
CA SER A 41 8.57 5.41 13.36
C SER A 41 9.50 5.69 12.18
N SER A 42 9.35 6.82 11.47
CA SER A 42 10.00 7.11 10.18
C SER A 42 9.56 6.20 9.04
N THR A 43 8.56 5.34 9.27
CA THR A 43 7.92 4.54 8.23
C THR A 43 7.10 5.43 7.30
N THR A 44 7.26 5.26 5.99
CA THR A 44 6.47 5.99 4.98
C THR A 44 5.62 4.99 4.19
N ILE A 45 4.32 5.27 4.08
CA ILE A 45 3.35 4.48 3.34
C ILE A 45 2.98 5.25 2.08
N TYR A 46 3.02 4.60 0.93
CA TYR A 46 2.54 5.10 -0.34
C TYR A 46 1.40 4.21 -0.82
N ILE A 47 0.29 4.82 -1.23
CA ILE A 47 -0.86 4.14 -1.82
C ILE A 47 -1.17 4.78 -3.15
N ARG A 48 -1.41 3.95 -4.17
CA ARG A 48 -1.87 4.37 -5.48
C ARG A 48 -3.04 3.52 -5.94
N TYR A 49 -3.95 4.15 -6.66
CA TYR A 49 -4.97 3.51 -7.47
C TYR A 49 -4.98 4.21 -8.82
N ASN A 50 -5.23 3.49 -9.93
CA ASN A 50 -5.38 4.13 -11.22
C ASN A 50 -6.71 3.79 -11.89
N GLU A 51 -6.96 4.44 -13.03
CA GLU A 51 -8.20 4.29 -13.79
C GLU A 51 -8.37 2.91 -14.44
N TYR A 52 -7.33 2.08 -14.46
CA TYR A 52 -7.34 0.71 -14.96
C TYR A 52 -7.69 -0.33 -13.89
N GLY A 53 -7.93 0.09 -12.64
CA GLY A 53 -8.21 -0.82 -11.53
C GLY A 53 -6.95 -1.42 -10.90
N GLU A 54 -5.79 -0.87 -11.22
CA GLU A 54 -4.53 -1.25 -10.59
C GLU A 54 -4.32 -0.47 -9.28
N TYR A 55 -3.64 -1.10 -8.34
CA TYR A 55 -3.31 -0.56 -7.03
C TYR A 55 -1.86 -0.87 -6.67
N GLY A 56 -1.30 -0.05 -5.79
CA GLY A 56 -0.02 -0.33 -5.17
C GLY A 56 0.03 0.23 -3.76
N TYR A 57 0.41 -0.60 -2.80
CA TYR A 57 0.68 -0.24 -1.42
C TYR A 57 2.15 -0.51 -1.11
N GLN A 58 2.93 0.54 -0.94
CA GLN A 58 4.35 0.44 -0.63
C GLN A 58 4.63 1.02 0.75
N THR A 59 5.29 0.23 1.60
CA THR A 59 5.75 0.66 2.92
C THR A 59 7.26 0.70 2.92
N ILE A 60 7.84 1.87 3.13
CA ILE A 60 9.28 2.08 3.33
C ILE A 60 9.51 2.13 4.84
N HIS A 61 10.22 1.15 5.39
CA HIS A 61 10.43 1.00 6.83
C HIS A 61 11.63 1.82 7.34
N SER A 62 12.66 2.00 6.51
CA SER A 62 13.78 2.89 6.78
C SER A 62 14.48 3.37 5.51
N HIS A 63 15.48 4.25 5.64
CA HIS A 63 16.32 4.72 4.54
C HIS A 63 17.31 3.67 4.02
N LYS A 64 17.37 2.47 4.62
CA LYS A 64 18.24 1.40 4.13
C LYS A 64 17.75 0.90 2.77
N LYS A 65 18.70 0.57 1.89
CA LYS A 65 18.40 0.01 0.58
C LYS A 65 17.59 -1.28 0.75
N ASN A 66 16.54 -1.45 -0.06
CA ASN A 66 15.61 -2.58 -0.06
C ASN A 66 14.82 -2.78 1.24
N ASP A 67 14.75 -1.75 2.10
CA ASP A 67 13.97 -1.80 3.33
C ASP A 67 12.52 -1.37 3.12
N PHE A 68 11.87 -2.01 2.14
CA PHE A 68 10.49 -1.74 1.78
C PHE A 68 9.70 -3.03 1.58
N SER A 69 8.38 -2.95 1.71
CA SER A 69 7.44 -3.97 1.28
C SER A 69 6.48 -3.37 0.28
N ARG A 70 6.01 -4.15 -0.70
CA ARG A 70 5.09 -3.66 -1.72
C ARG A 70 4.04 -4.70 -2.04
N PHE A 71 2.77 -4.30 -2.00
CA PHE A 71 1.63 -5.08 -2.46
C PHE A 71 1.06 -4.39 -3.69
N ASP A 72 0.96 -5.05 -4.83
CA ASP A 72 0.41 -4.41 -6.03
C ASP A 72 -0.14 -5.39 -7.06
N ASN A 73 -0.75 -4.85 -8.11
CA ASN A 73 -1.19 -5.63 -9.26
C ASN A 73 -0.83 -5.08 -10.65
N PHE A 74 0.35 -4.46 -10.79
CA PHE A 74 0.76 -3.80 -12.04
C PHE A 74 1.40 -4.72 -13.10
N ASP A 75 1.80 -5.96 -12.76
CA ASP A 75 2.50 -6.86 -13.69
C ASP A 75 1.72 -8.17 -13.88
N ASP A 76 1.31 -8.48 -15.10
CA ASP A 76 0.56 -9.70 -15.44
C ASP A 76 1.46 -10.89 -15.83
N ARG A 77 2.78 -10.67 -15.93
CA ARG A 77 3.74 -11.64 -16.50
C ARG A 77 4.35 -12.57 -15.47
N TRP A 78 4.09 -12.36 -14.18
CA TRP A 78 4.73 -13.09 -13.10
C TRP A 78 3.98 -14.40 -12.80
N GLU A 79 4.73 -15.49 -12.59
CA GLU A 79 4.14 -16.81 -12.39
C GLU A 79 3.70 -17.07 -10.94
N VAL A 80 2.71 -16.33 -10.46
CA VAL A 80 2.04 -16.56 -9.15
C VAL A 80 0.59 -17.05 -9.31
N GLU A 81 -0.02 -17.60 -8.26
CA GLU A 81 -1.40 -18.09 -8.31
C GLU A 81 -2.44 -16.96 -8.33
N THR A 82 -2.19 -15.85 -7.63
CA THR A 82 -3.10 -14.68 -7.57
C THR A 82 -2.80 -13.62 -8.62
N ARG A 83 -2.36 -13.98 -9.83
CA ARG A 83 -2.09 -12.99 -10.90
C ARG A 83 -3.27 -12.02 -11.04
N PRO A 84 -3.06 -10.69 -10.96
CA PRO A 84 -1.79 -9.96 -10.93
C PRO A 84 -1.32 -9.51 -9.53
N HIS A 85 -1.89 -9.99 -8.42
CA HIS A 85 -1.62 -9.52 -7.06
C HIS A 85 -0.34 -10.11 -6.44
N HIS A 86 0.64 -9.26 -6.15
CA HIS A 86 1.97 -9.64 -5.65
C HIS A 86 2.29 -9.00 -4.30
N LEU A 87 3.07 -9.69 -3.48
CA LEU A 87 3.77 -9.15 -2.31
C LEU A 87 5.30 -9.26 -2.50
N HIS A 88 5.94 -8.11 -2.56
CA HIS A 88 7.40 -7.98 -2.43
C HIS A 88 7.77 -7.92 -0.95
N ILE A 89 8.45 -8.97 -0.47
CA ILE A 89 8.81 -9.10 0.95
C ILE A 89 10.01 -8.20 1.28
N ARG A 90 9.94 -7.56 2.45
CA ARG A 90 11.02 -6.74 3.02
C ARG A 90 12.37 -7.46 2.97
N GLY A 91 13.38 -6.80 2.38
CA GLY A 91 14.76 -7.28 2.38
C GLY A 91 15.03 -8.56 1.57
N LYS A 92 14.04 -9.05 0.82
CA LYS A 92 14.17 -10.24 -0.04
C LYS A 92 13.96 -9.87 -1.50
N ASN A 93 14.57 -10.64 -2.40
CA ASN A 93 14.27 -10.60 -3.83
C ASN A 93 13.14 -11.60 -4.20
N GLU A 94 12.41 -12.09 -3.20
CA GLU A 94 11.30 -13.03 -3.36
C GLU A 94 9.98 -12.28 -3.51
N VAL A 95 9.10 -12.86 -4.32
CA VAL A 95 7.74 -12.39 -4.54
C VAL A 95 6.81 -13.52 -4.22
N VAL A 96 5.82 -13.23 -3.38
CA VAL A 96 4.81 -14.21 -2.98
C VAL A 96 3.42 -13.70 -3.32
N GLU A 97 2.47 -14.61 -3.22
CA GLU A 97 1.05 -14.33 -3.33
C GLU A 97 0.61 -13.23 -2.33
N SER A 98 -0.20 -12.29 -2.81
CA SER A 98 -0.83 -11.26 -1.98
C SER A 98 -2.30 -11.58 -1.81
N GLY A 99 -2.78 -11.68 -0.58
CA GLY A 99 -4.20 -11.80 -0.26
C GLY A 99 -5.01 -10.51 -0.48
N MET A 100 -4.42 -9.48 -1.08
CA MET A 100 -5.06 -8.19 -1.34
C MET A 100 -5.71 -8.17 -2.72
N ASN A 101 -6.92 -7.61 -2.84
CA ASN A 101 -7.71 -7.62 -4.07
C ASN A 101 -7.91 -6.23 -4.72
N GLY A 102 -7.51 -5.17 -4.03
CA GLY A 102 -7.58 -3.78 -4.47
C GLY A 102 -8.71 -2.99 -3.80
N ASN A 103 -9.57 -3.65 -3.02
CA ASN A 103 -10.62 -2.97 -2.27
C ASN A 103 -10.04 -2.33 -0.99
N PRO A 104 -10.09 -1.00 -0.84
CA PRO A 104 -9.52 -0.34 0.34
C PRO A 104 -10.18 -0.78 1.66
N LYS A 105 -11.46 -1.14 1.67
CA LYS A 105 -12.15 -1.55 2.90
C LYS A 105 -11.62 -2.87 3.48
N GLU A 106 -11.13 -3.74 2.61
CA GLU A 106 -10.58 -5.05 2.97
C GLU A 106 -9.06 -5.00 3.11
N ASN A 107 -8.39 -4.32 2.18
CA ASN A 107 -6.93 -4.27 2.11
C ASN A 107 -6.29 -3.38 3.17
N ILE A 108 -6.89 -2.25 3.53
CA ILE A 108 -6.26 -1.30 4.46
C ILE A 108 -6.12 -1.88 5.87
N PRO A 109 -7.13 -2.58 6.45
CA PRO A 109 -6.93 -3.30 7.70
C PRO A 109 -5.75 -4.28 7.65
N LEU A 110 -5.65 -5.09 6.58
CA LEU A 110 -4.55 -6.04 6.39
C LEU A 110 -3.18 -5.36 6.28
N LEU A 111 -3.11 -4.24 5.55
CA LEU A 111 -1.91 -3.43 5.43
C LEU A 111 -1.47 -2.87 6.79
N VAL A 112 -2.42 -2.38 7.60
CA VAL A 112 -2.12 -1.87 8.95
C VAL A 112 -1.61 -2.99 9.87
N GLU A 113 -2.23 -4.18 9.83
CA GLU A 113 -1.73 -5.34 10.58
C GLU A 113 -0.30 -5.71 10.16
N TYR A 114 -0.02 -5.69 8.85
CA TYR A 114 1.31 -5.92 8.33
C TYR A 114 2.30 -4.89 8.88
N ILE A 115 2.00 -3.58 8.76
CA ILE A 115 2.86 -2.50 9.26
C ILE A 115 3.16 -2.69 10.74
N LYS A 116 2.17 -2.99 11.57
CA LYS A 116 2.33 -3.19 13.02
C LYS A 116 3.21 -4.40 13.39
N LYS A 117 3.29 -5.43 12.53
CA LYS A 117 4.19 -6.58 12.74
C LYS A 117 5.65 -6.26 12.43
N PHE A 118 5.93 -5.24 11.62
CA PHE A 118 7.27 -4.89 11.14
C PHE A 118 7.78 -3.53 11.65
N SER A 119 6.97 -2.82 12.44
CA SER A 119 7.31 -1.56 13.13
C SER A 119 8.01 -1.79 14.46
#